data_AF-A0A8X7TLR3-F1
#
_entry.id   AF-A0A8X7TLR3-F1
#
_cell.length_a   1.000
_cell.length_b   1.000
_cell.length_c   1.000
_cell.angle_alpha   90.00
_cell.angle_beta   90.00
_cell.angle_gamma   90.00
#
_symmetry.space_group_name_H-M   'P 1'
#
loop_
_entity.id
_entity.type
_entity.pdbx_description
1 polymer ?
#
loop_
_entity_poly.entity_id
_entity_poly.type
_entity_poly.pdbx_seq_one_letter_code
_entity_poly.pdbx_strand_id
1 'polypeptide(L)'
;MREISRKVAEIQNEGLGEHRLRDLNDEINKLLRERWHWERRIVELGGPNYNRHGAKMTDLEGNIVDVPNTSGRGPGYRYFGAAKKLPGVRELFEKPPELRKRRTRYDIYKRIDASYYGYRDEEDGVLEGLERSAEGAMRRRKEEKEKEREFVVHVPLPDEKEIEKMVLLKKKMELLREYASEDLVEQEKEAKAMLNIHR
;
A
#
# COMPACT_ATOMS: atom_id res chain seq x y z
N MET A 1 -54.66 -4.97 -8.86
CA MET A 1 -53.32 -5.37 -8.36
C MET A 1 -52.95 -6.80 -8.68
N ARG A 2 -53.75 -7.81 -8.29
CA ARG A 2 -53.43 -9.23 -8.55
C ARG A 2 -53.17 -9.57 -10.03
N GLU A 3 -53.92 -8.94 -10.93
CA GLU A 3 -53.73 -9.11 -12.38
C GLU A 3 -52.37 -8.57 -12.87
N ILE A 4 -51.97 -7.38 -12.41
CA ILE A 4 -50.64 -6.82 -12.69
C ILE A 4 -49.55 -7.77 -12.19
N SER A 5 -49.66 -8.26 -10.95
CA SER A 5 -48.69 -9.20 -10.38
C SER A 5 -48.58 -10.49 -11.18
N ARG A 6 -49.71 -11.03 -11.69
CA ARG A 6 -49.72 -12.24 -12.52
C ARG A 6 -49.02 -12.01 -13.86
N LYS A 7 -49.34 -10.91 -14.56
CA LYS A 7 -48.71 -10.56 -15.84
C LYS A 7 -47.22 -10.22 -15.67
N VAL A 8 -46.87 -9.56 -14.57
CA VAL A 8 -45.46 -9.30 -14.22
C VAL A 8 -44.71 -10.61 -13.93
N ALA A 9 -45.33 -11.63 -13.36
CA ALA A 9 -44.68 -12.94 -13.22
C ALA A 9 -44.53 -13.63 -14.58
N GLU A 10 -45.51 -13.52 -15.47
CA GLU A 10 -45.48 -14.11 -16.81
C GLU A 10 -44.41 -13.49 -17.72
N ILE A 11 -44.22 -12.17 -17.65
CA ILE A 11 -43.25 -11.43 -18.47
C ILE A 11 -41.79 -11.65 -18.05
N GLN A 12 -41.54 -12.26 -16.89
CA GLN A 12 -40.17 -12.66 -16.51
C GLN A 12 -39.66 -13.86 -17.32
N ASN A 13 -40.56 -14.62 -17.95
CA ASN A 13 -40.17 -15.77 -18.76
C ASN A 13 -39.61 -15.31 -20.11
N GLU A 14 -38.29 -15.34 -20.27
CA GLU A 14 -37.59 -14.94 -21.51
C GLU A 14 -37.90 -15.85 -22.71
N GLY A 15 -38.40 -17.06 -22.46
CA GLY A 15 -38.85 -17.99 -23.51
C GLY A 15 -40.20 -17.65 -24.13
N LEU A 16 -40.91 -16.63 -23.61
CA LEU A 16 -42.08 -16.10 -24.31
C LEU A 16 -41.61 -15.38 -25.58
N GLY A 17 -42.17 -15.72 -26.73
CA GLY A 17 -41.83 -15.06 -27.99
C GLY A 17 -41.98 -13.54 -27.90
N GLU A 18 -41.16 -12.80 -28.65
CA GLU A 18 -41.04 -11.34 -28.58
C GLU A 18 -42.39 -10.61 -28.70
N HIS A 19 -43.26 -11.02 -29.62
CA HIS A 19 -44.57 -10.39 -29.79
C HIS A 19 -45.42 -10.46 -28.51
N ARG A 20 -45.46 -11.64 -27.87
CA ARG A 20 -46.21 -11.84 -26.63
C ARG A 20 -45.62 -11.04 -25.47
N LEU A 21 -44.29 -10.88 -25.41
CA LEU A 21 -43.65 -10.00 -24.43
C LEU A 21 -44.06 -8.54 -24.63
N ARG A 22 -44.18 -8.07 -25.88
CA ARG A 22 -44.67 -6.72 -26.20
C ARG A 22 -46.12 -6.53 -25.76
N ASP A 23 -47.00 -7.46 -26.10
CA ASP A 23 -48.42 -7.40 -25.73
C ASP A 23 -48.61 -7.41 -24.21
N LEU A 24 -47.92 -8.30 -23.50
CA LEU A 24 -47.95 -8.33 -22.03
C LEU A 24 -47.43 -7.03 -21.42
N ASN A 25 -46.38 -6.44 -22.00
CA ASN A 25 -45.85 -5.16 -21.54
C ASN A 25 -46.86 -4.03 -21.73
N ASP A 26 -47.53 -3.99 -22.88
CA ASP A 26 -48.58 -3.01 -23.17
C ASP A 26 -49.78 -3.16 -22.24
N GLU A 27 -50.20 -4.40 -21.97
CA GLU A 27 -51.27 -4.70 -21.01
C GLU A 27 -50.92 -4.27 -19.59
N ILE A 28 -49.69 -4.54 -19.12
CA ILE A 28 -49.23 -4.10 -17.80
C ILE A 28 -49.21 -2.57 -17.72
N ASN A 29 -48.70 -1.89 -18.75
CA ASN A 29 -48.68 -0.43 -18.81
C ASN A 29 -50.10 0.16 -18.83
N LYS A 30 -51.03 -0.46 -19.55
CA LYS A 30 -52.44 -0.06 -19.56
C LYS A 30 -53.05 -0.13 -18.15
N LEU A 31 -52.88 -1.26 -17.47
CA LEU A 31 -53.38 -1.44 -16.10
C LEU A 31 -52.75 -0.46 -15.11
N LEU A 32 -51.47 -0.13 -15.26
CA LEU A 32 -50.80 0.87 -14.40
C LEU A 32 -51.26 2.30 -14.67
N ARG A 33 -51.55 2.67 -15.93
CA ARG A 33 -52.14 3.98 -16.26
C ARG A 33 -53.53 4.11 -15.66
N GLU A 34 -54.37 3.10 -15.84
CA GLU A 34 -55.70 3.06 -15.23
C GLU A 34 -55.61 3.16 -13.71
N ARG A 35 -54.72 2.39 -13.07
CA ARG A 35 -54.47 2.48 -11.63
C ARG A 35 -54.12 3.90 -11.22
N TRP A 36 -53.22 4.56 -11.94
CA TRP A 36 -52.81 5.92 -11.63
C TRP A 36 -53.94 6.95 -11.79
N HIS A 37 -54.78 6.81 -12.83
CA HIS A 37 -55.97 7.64 -13.01
C HIS A 37 -56.97 7.44 -11.85
N TRP A 38 -57.20 6.19 -11.46
CA TRP A 38 -58.05 5.87 -10.32
C TRP A 38 -57.49 6.41 -9.01
N GLU A 39 -56.19 6.26 -8.77
CA GLU A 39 -55.55 6.80 -7.58
C GLU A 39 -55.65 8.33 -7.53
N ARG A 40 -55.39 9.02 -8.64
CA ARG A 40 -55.60 10.47 -8.75
C ARG A 40 -57.04 10.84 -8.41
N ARG A 41 -58.01 10.09 -8.96
CA ARG A 41 -59.43 10.33 -8.69
C ARG A 41 -59.78 10.13 -7.22
N ILE A 42 -59.20 9.13 -6.56
CA ILE A 42 -59.35 8.91 -5.13
C ILE A 42 -58.85 10.13 -4.34
N VAL A 43 -57.68 10.68 -4.71
CA VAL A 43 -57.15 11.91 -4.09
C VAL A 43 -58.09 13.10 -4.29
N GLU A 44 -58.59 13.29 -5.52
CA GLU A 44 -59.53 14.37 -5.85
C GLU A 44 -60.84 14.27 -5.05
N LEU A 45 -61.31 13.06 -4.76
CA LEU A 45 -62.48 12.80 -3.93
C LEU A 45 -62.19 12.89 -2.42
N GLY A 46 -60.99 13.32 -2.03
CA GLY A 46 -60.58 13.47 -0.63
C GLY A 46 -60.15 12.17 0.06
N GLY A 47 -59.86 11.12 -0.70
CA GLY A 47 -59.41 9.82 -0.21
C GLY A 47 -57.89 9.73 0.05
N PRO A 48 -57.40 8.58 0.56
CA PRO A 48 -55.99 8.38 0.88
C PRO A 48 -55.06 8.36 -0.35
N ASN A 49 -53.84 8.90 -0.18
CA ASN A 49 -52.81 8.95 -1.22
C ASN A 49 -51.97 7.66 -1.29
N TYR A 50 -52.44 6.65 -2.03
CA TYR A 50 -51.72 5.38 -2.22
C TYR A 50 -50.41 5.50 -3.00
N ASN A 51 -50.25 6.53 -3.84
CA ASN A 51 -49.01 6.77 -4.59
C ASN A 51 -47.83 7.25 -3.72
N ARG A 52 -48.08 7.80 -2.53
CA ARG A 52 -47.03 8.39 -1.68
C ARG A 52 -46.13 7.35 -1.02
N HIS A 53 -46.67 6.16 -0.77
CA HIS A 53 -45.99 5.05 -0.10
C HIS A 53 -45.71 3.87 -1.05
N GLY A 54 -46.00 4.03 -2.34
CA GLY A 54 -45.68 3.01 -3.34
C GLY A 54 -44.17 2.89 -3.49
N ALA A 55 -43.62 1.69 -3.33
CA ALA A 55 -42.23 1.42 -3.66
C ALA A 55 -41.98 1.84 -5.12
N LYS A 56 -40.97 2.70 -5.35
CA LYS A 56 -40.45 2.93 -6.70
C LYS A 56 -39.94 1.58 -7.18
N MET A 57 -40.59 1.00 -8.19
CA MET A 57 -40.22 -0.30 -8.72
C MET A 57 -38.83 -0.18 -9.39
N THR A 58 -37.79 -0.54 -8.65
CA THR A 58 -36.43 -0.74 -9.14
C THR A 58 -36.24 -2.21 -9.48
N ASP A 59 -35.41 -2.50 -10.48
CA ASP A 59 -35.06 -3.88 -10.84
C ASP A 59 -34.34 -4.65 -9.74
N LEU A 60 -34.17 -5.97 -9.95
CA LEU A 60 -33.25 -6.81 -9.17
C LEU A 60 -31.81 -6.23 -9.16
N GLU A 61 -31.40 -5.56 -10.24
CA GLU A 61 -30.12 -4.85 -10.33
C GLU A 61 -30.15 -3.39 -9.81
N GLY A 62 -31.26 -2.94 -9.20
CA GLY A 62 -31.37 -1.60 -8.62
C GLY A 62 -31.47 -0.46 -9.64
N ASN A 63 -31.59 -0.78 -10.94
CA ASN A 63 -31.72 0.21 -12.00
C ASN A 63 -33.14 0.76 -12.11
N ILE A 64 -33.23 2.05 -12.44
CA ILE A 64 -34.50 2.76 -12.66
C ILE A 64 -35.08 2.30 -14.01
N VAL A 65 -36.26 1.70 -13.96
CA VAL A 65 -36.96 1.04 -15.08
C VAL A 65 -37.69 2.02 -16.00
N ASP A 66 -37.81 3.27 -15.57
CA ASP A 66 -38.62 4.27 -16.23
C ASP A 66 -37.83 4.91 -17.38
N VAL A 67 -38.33 4.76 -18.61
CA VAL A 67 -37.89 5.61 -19.72
C VAL A 67 -38.21 7.06 -19.32
N PRO A 68 -37.24 8.00 -19.39
CA PRO A 68 -37.49 9.40 -19.06
C PRO A 68 -38.71 9.89 -19.84
N ASN A 69 -39.79 10.24 -19.13
CA ASN A 69 -40.98 10.77 -19.78
C ASN A 69 -40.62 12.13 -20.38
N THR A 70 -40.41 12.17 -21.70
CA THR A 70 -40.04 13.38 -22.46
C THR A 70 -41.04 14.52 -22.27
N SER A 71 -42.28 14.20 -21.88
CA SER A 71 -43.37 15.16 -21.68
C SER A 71 -43.56 15.60 -20.22
N GLY A 72 -42.81 15.01 -19.27
CA GLY A 72 -42.85 15.37 -17.84
C GLY A 72 -44.22 15.20 -17.14
N ARG A 73 -45.23 14.68 -17.83
CA ARG A 73 -46.62 14.64 -17.35
C ARG A 73 -47.11 13.19 -17.28
N GLY A 74 -47.30 12.70 -16.07
CA GLY A 74 -47.86 11.37 -15.79
C GLY A 74 -46.84 10.21 -15.84
N PRO A 75 -47.29 8.98 -15.54
CA PRO A 75 -46.44 7.79 -15.55
C PRO A 75 -45.95 7.51 -16.98
N GLY A 76 -44.64 7.43 -17.16
CA GLY A 76 -44.03 7.06 -18.43
C GLY A 76 -44.33 5.62 -18.83
N TYR A 77 -44.03 5.28 -20.09
CA TYR A 77 -44.05 3.90 -20.55
C TYR A 77 -42.89 3.12 -19.92
N ARG A 78 -43.16 1.91 -19.46
CA ARG A 78 -42.20 1.07 -18.73
C ARG A 78 -42.02 -0.27 -19.43
N TYR A 79 -40.83 -0.83 -19.34
CA TYR A 79 -40.56 -2.18 -19.82
C TYR A 79 -40.33 -3.08 -18.60
N PHE A 80 -40.98 -4.25 -18.54
CA PHE A 80 -40.88 -5.17 -17.39
C PHE A 80 -40.18 -6.48 -17.79
N GLY A 81 -39.33 -7.02 -16.89
CA GLY A 81 -38.72 -8.34 -17.05
C GLY A 81 -38.05 -8.55 -18.41
N ALA A 82 -38.41 -9.64 -19.09
CA ALA A 82 -37.86 -10.02 -20.39
C ALA A 82 -38.14 -8.98 -21.49
N ALA A 83 -39.18 -8.14 -21.35
CA ALA A 83 -39.47 -7.09 -22.33
C ALA A 83 -38.35 -6.04 -22.46
N LYS A 84 -37.45 -5.94 -21.47
CA LYS A 84 -36.25 -5.08 -21.55
C LYS A 84 -35.19 -5.61 -22.50
N LYS A 85 -35.15 -6.92 -22.69
CA LYS A 85 -34.16 -7.60 -23.55
C LYS A 85 -34.58 -7.60 -25.01
N LEU A 86 -35.77 -7.06 -25.32
CA LEU A 86 -36.27 -6.97 -26.69
C LEU A 86 -35.33 -6.11 -27.57
N PRO A 87 -35.14 -6.50 -28.84
CA PRO A 87 -34.43 -5.67 -29.82
C PRO A 87 -34.98 -4.24 -29.87
N GLY A 88 -34.09 -3.24 -29.91
CA GLY A 88 -34.42 -1.81 -29.86
C GLY A 88 -34.76 -1.26 -28.46
N VAL A 89 -35.40 -2.05 -27.58
CA VAL A 89 -35.61 -1.66 -26.17
C VAL A 89 -34.32 -1.80 -25.38
N ARG A 90 -33.58 -2.89 -25.62
CA ARG A 90 -32.31 -3.18 -24.93
C ARG A 90 -31.32 -2.03 -25.09
N GLU A 91 -31.24 -1.45 -26.29
CA GLU A 91 -30.35 -0.33 -26.61
C GLU A 91 -30.68 0.95 -25.82
N LEU A 92 -31.94 1.15 -25.43
CA LEU A 92 -32.35 2.30 -24.60
C LEU A 92 -31.86 2.18 -23.15
N PHE A 93 -31.66 0.95 -22.67
CA PHE A 93 -31.25 0.67 -21.29
C PHE A 93 -29.77 0.31 -21.14
N GLU A 94 -29.13 -0.17 -22.21
CA GLU A 94 -27.70 -0.45 -22.27
C GLU A 94 -26.93 0.88 -22.29
N LYS A 95 -26.74 1.47 -21.10
CA LYS A 95 -25.89 2.65 -20.95
C LYS A 95 -24.50 2.28 -21.48
N PRO A 96 -23.92 3.06 -22.40
CA PRO A 96 -22.55 2.83 -22.82
C PRO A 96 -21.69 2.79 -21.55
N PRO A 97 -20.80 1.78 -21.42
CA PRO A 97 -20.00 1.62 -20.20
C PRO A 97 -19.34 2.96 -19.90
N GLU A 98 -19.59 3.51 -18.71
CA GLU A 98 -18.97 4.76 -18.30
C GLU A 98 -17.46 4.51 -18.30
N LEU A 99 -16.79 4.93 -19.38
CA LEU A 99 -15.35 4.89 -19.47
C LEU A 99 -14.86 5.75 -18.32
N ARG A 100 -14.34 5.10 -17.27
CA ARG A 100 -13.68 5.78 -16.17
C ARG A 100 -12.62 6.68 -16.78
N LYS A 101 -12.91 7.99 -16.83
CA LYS A 101 -11.98 8.97 -17.37
C LYS A 101 -10.70 8.84 -16.56
N ARG A 102 -9.62 8.37 -17.20
CA ARG A 102 -8.31 8.38 -16.56
C ARG A 102 -7.99 9.83 -16.19
N ARG A 103 -7.48 10.02 -14.98
CA ARG A 103 -7.04 11.35 -14.52
C ARG A 103 -6.13 11.94 -15.58
N THR A 104 -6.50 13.10 -16.10
CA THR A 104 -5.65 13.80 -17.07
C THR A 104 -4.44 14.36 -16.35
N ARG A 105 -3.40 14.69 -17.11
CA ARG A 105 -2.19 15.32 -16.55
C ARG A 105 -2.54 16.63 -15.81
N TYR A 106 -3.52 17.37 -16.32
CA TYR A 106 -4.08 18.56 -15.68
C TYR A 106 -4.73 18.26 -14.32
N ASP A 107 -5.51 17.19 -14.19
CA ASP A 107 -6.12 16.77 -12.92
C ASP A 107 -5.09 16.35 -11.87
N ILE A 108 -3.92 15.89 -12.32
CA ILE A 108 -2.79 15.57 -11.45
C ILE A 108 -2.13 16.88 -11.00
N TYR A 109 -1.77 17.77 -11.94
CA TYR A 109 -1.16 19.06 -11.61
C TYR A 109 -2.03 19.93 -10.71
N LYS A 110 -3.35 19.88 -10.86
CA LYS A 110 -4.28 20.63 -9.99
C LYS A 110 -4.23 20.20 -8.52
N ARG A 111 -3.79 18.97 -8.23
CA ARG A 111 -3.63 18.45 -6.85
C ARG A 111 -2.19 18.51 -6.34
N ILE A 112 -1.23 18.87 -7.18
CA ILE A 112 0.15 19.08 -6.75
C ILE A 112 0.19 20.47 -6.12
N ASP A 113 0.36 20.51 -4.81
CA ASP A 113 0.44 21.72 -4.00
C ASP A 113 1.90 22.10 -3.72
N ALA A 114 2.12 23.22 -3.03
CA ALA A 114 3.46 23.66 -2.63
C ALA A 114 4.19 22.62 -1.75
N SER A 115 3.42 21.82 -1.00
CA SER A 115 3.93 20.72 -0.17
C SER A 115 4.66 19.66 -0.99
N TYR A 116 4.21 19.36 -2.22
CA TYR A 116 4.92 18.44 -3.11
C TYR A 116 6.35 18.91 -3.47
N TYR A 117 6.58 20.22 -3.48
CA TYR A 117 7.89 20.82 -3.75
C TYR A 117 8.70 21.07 -2.47
N GLY A 118 8.22 20.62 -1.30
CA GLY A 118 8.93 20.74 -0.03
C GLY A 118 8.92 22.15 0.58
N TYR A 119 8.12 23.09 0.05
CA TYR A 119 8.05 24.46 0.58
C TYR A 119 7.47 24.56 2.00
N ARG A 120 6.94 23.47 2.55
CA ARG A 120 6.38 23.41 3.92
C ARG A 120 7.16 22.50 4.86
N ASP A 121 8.21 21.84 4.37
CA ASP A 121 8.99 20.88 5.16
C ASP A 121 9.89 21.60 6.19
N GLU A 122 10.10 22.92 6.04
CA GLU A 122 10.77 23.75 7.05
C GLU A 122 9.82 24.17 8.18
N GLU A 123 8.49 24.15 7.97
CA GLU A 123 7.49 24.61 8.95
C GLU A 123 7.09 23.53 9.98
N ASP A 124 7.29 22.24 9.67
CA ASP A 124 6.85 21.13 10.51
C ASP A 124 7.82 20.79 11.67
N GLY A 125 9.02 21.39 11.66
CA GLY A 125 10.06 21.21 12.68
C GLY A 125 10.67 19.81 12.73
N VAL A 126 10.30 18.91 11.81
CA VAL A 126 10.82 17.53 11.77
C VAL A 126 12.29 17.53 11.37
N LEU A 127 12.64 18.40 10.41
CA LEU A 127 14.01 18.53 9.91
C LEU A 127 14.98 18.97 11.00
N GLU A 128 14.61 19.96 11.82
CA GLU A 128 15.46 20.47 12.92
C GLU A 128 15.84 19.38 13.94
N GLY A 129 14.90 18.49 14.28
CA GLY A 129 15.14 17.38 15.20
C GLY A 129 16.11 16.34 14.65
N LEU A 130 15.96 16.01 13.36
CA LEU A 130 16.85 15.08 12.65
C LEU A 130 18.26 15.66 12.52
N GLU A 131 18.37 16.93 12.16
CA GLU A 131 19.65 17.64 12.05
C GLU A 131 20.39 17.69 13.39
N ARG A 132 19.70 18.04 14.48
CA ARG A 132 20.31 18.07 15.82
C ARG A 132 20.81 16.69 16.26
N SER A 133 20.06 15.63 15.97
CA SER A 133 20.48 14.27 16.27
C SER A 133 21.71 13.85 15.45
N ALA A 134 21.71 14.18 14.15
CA ALA A 134 22.82 13.90 13.25
C ALA A 134 24.09 14.67 13.64
N GLU A 135 23.98 15.95 13.97
CA GLU A 135 25.09 16.79 14.43
C GLU A 135 25.66 16.25 15.75
N GLY A 136 24.80 15.89 16.70
CA GLY A 136 25.21 15.27 17.97
C GLY A 136 25.98 13.97 17.77
N ALA A 137 25.53 13.11 16.85
CA ALA A 137 26.23 11.87 16.51
C ALA A 137 27.60 12.13 15.87
N MET A 138 27.68 13.09 14.95
CA MET A 138 28.94 13.50 14.32
C MET A 138 29.92 14.07 15.34
N ARG A 139 29.45 14.88 16.28
CA ARG A 139 30.25 15.46 17.35
C ARG A 139 30.80 14.38 18.29
N ARG A 140 29.97 13.43 18.74
CA ARG A 140 30.43 12.29 19.56
C ARG A 140 31.49 11.47 18.85
N ARG A 141 31.28 11.17 17.56
CA ARG A 141 32.25 10.43 16.74
C ARG A 141 33.58 11.19 16.60
N LYS A 142 33.54 12.52 16.55
CA LYS A 142 34.73 13.37 16.54
C LYS A 142 35.46 13.32 17.89
N GLU A 143 34.72 13.44 19.00
CA GLU A 143 35.25 13.36 20.36
C GLU A 143 35.89 11.99 20.66
N GLU A 144 35.27 10.89 20.20
CA GLU A 144 35.84 9.54 20.30
C GLU A 144 37.18 9.43 19.56
N LYS A 145 37.25 9.94 18.33
CA LYS A 145 38.50 9.96 17.55
C LYS A 145 39.59 10.83 18.18
N GLU A 146 39.22 11.93 18.84
CA GLU A 146 40.18 12.77 19.57
C GLU A 146 40.73 12.04 20.80
N LYS A 147 39.86 11.36 21.57
CA LYS A 147 40.30 10.52 22.71
C LYS A 147 41.19 9.36 22.30
N GLU A 148 40.91 8.71 21.18
CA GLU A 148 41.78 7.67 20.62
C GLU A 148 43.18 8.21 20.28
N ARG A 149 43.28 9.47 19.82
CA ARG A 149 44.57 10.11 19.53
C ARG A 149 45.34 10.52 20.77
N GLU A 150 44.66 10.84 21.87
CA GLU A 150 45.29 11.24 23.13
C GLU A 150 45.83 10.04 23.94
N PHE A 151 45.43 8.81 23.63
CA PHE A 151 45.94 7.62 24.30
C PHE A 151 47.35 7.26 23.79
N VAL A 152 48.38 7.85 24.42
CA VAL A 152 49.79 7.53 24.16
C VAL A 152 50.35 6.71 25.32
N VAL A 153 50.59 5.42 25.09
CA VAL A 153 51.28 4.53 26.05
C VAL A 153 52.78 4.65 25.83
N HIS A 154 53.50 5.18 26.81
CA HIS A 154 54.97 5.18 26.78
C HIS A 154 55.49 3.79 27.14
N VAL A 155 55.81 3.00 26.11
CA VAL A 155 56.53 1.74 26.26
C VAL A 155 58.03 2.07 26.28
N PRO A 156 58.81 1.64 27.29
CA PRO A 156 60.26 1.77 27.24
C PRO A 156 60.78 0.88 26.10
N LEU A 157 61.30 1.50 25.04
CA LEU A 157 61.94 0.80 23.93
C LEU A 157 63.40 0.53 24.29
N PRO A 158 63.91 -0.71 24.11
CA PRO A 158 65.33 -1.01 24.27
C PRO A 158 66.17 -0.22 23.25
N ASP A 159 67.35 0.21 23.67
CA ASP A 159 68.29 0.90 22.80
C ASP A 159 68.91 -0.05 21.76
N GLU A 160 69.40 0.47 20.64
CA GLU A 160 70.00 -0.31 19.55
C GLU A 160 71.10 -1.29 20.04
N LYS A 161 71.93 -0.84 20.99
CA LYS A 161 72.97 -1.66 21.63
C LYS A 161 72.40 -2.80 22.48
N GLU A 162 71.23 -2.61 23.08
CA GLU A 162 70.57 -3.65 23.88
C GLU A 162 69.93 -4.70 22.96
N ILE A 163 69.35 -4.26 21.84
CA ILE A 163 68.83 -5.15 20.79
C ILE A 163 69.96 -6.03 20.25
N GLU A 164 71.11 -5.44 19.89
CA GLU A 164 72.27 -6.20 19.41
C GLU A 164 72.73 -7.26 20.41
N LYS A 165 72.83 -6.90 21.69
CA LYS A 165 73.19 -7.84 22.76
C LYS A 165 72.17 -8.96 22.91
N MET A 166 70.88 -8.64 22.87
CA MET A 166 69.82 -9.66 22.97
C MET A 166 69.85 -10.61 21.77
N VAL A 167 70.04 -10.08 20.56
CA VAL A 167 70.17 -10.89 19.34
C VAL A 167 71.40 -11.78 19.40
N LEU A 168 72.54 -11.25 19.86
CA LEU A 168 73.78 -12.01 20.06
C LEU A 168 73.61 -13.13 21.09
N LEU A 169 73.01 -12.81 22.24
CA LEU A 169 72.74 -13.80 23.29
C LEU A 169 71.81 -14.90 22.79
N LYS A 170 70.74 -14.55 22.08
CA LYS A 170 69.80 -15.51 21.49
C LYS A 170 70.50 -16.43 20.50
N LYS A 171 71.27 -15.88 19.55
CA LYS A 171 72.04 -16.67 18.58
C LYS A 171 73.08 -17.57 19.24
N LYS A 172 73.77 -17.07 20.27
CA LYS A 172 74.72 -17.86 21.06
C LYS A 172 74.03 -19.04 21.76
N MET A 173 72.86 -18.80 22.36
CA MET A 173 72.07 -19.86 23.00
C MET A 173 71.54 -20.88 21.99
N GLU A 174 71.04 -20.42 20.83
CA GLU A 174 70.57 -21.30 19.76
C GLU A 174 71.70 -22.19 19.23
N LEU A 175 72.88 -21.63 18.97
CA LEU A 175 74.06 -22.40 18.54
C LEU A 175 74.51 -23.40 19.61
N LEU A 176 74.52 -23.01 20.89
CA LEU A 176 74.83 -23.93 21.97
C LEU A 176 73.79 -25.06 22.06
N ARG A 177 72.51 -24.74 21.87
CA ARG A 177 71.44 -25.75 21.89
C ARG A 177 71.54 -26.73 20.73
N GLU A 178 71.97 -26.27 19.56
CA GLU A 178 72.03 -27.08 18.34
C GLU A 178 73.33 -27.91 18.25
N TYR A 179 74.45 -27.37 18.74
CA TYR A 179 75.78 -27.96 18.50
C TYR A 179 76.53 -28.39 19.75
N ALA A 180 76.07 -28.06 20.97
CA ALA A 180 76.71 -28.58 22.16
C ALA A 180 76.18 -30.00 22.44
N SER A 181 77.07 -31.00 22.29
CA SER A 181 76.83 -32.32 22.86
C SER A 181 76.72 -32.21 24.39
N GLU A 182 75.94 -33.09 25.02
CA GLU A 182 75.73 -33.08 26.48
C GLU A 182 77.07 -33.05 27.24
N ASP A 183 78.06 -33.81 26.75
CA ASP A 183 79.42 -33.87 27.28
C ASP A 183 80.18 -32.52 27.27
N LEU A 184 80.03 -31.71 26.21
CA LEU A 184 80.71 -30.41 26.08
C LEU A 184 80.10 -29.36 27.03
N VAL A 185 78.78 -29.43 27.24
CA VAL A 185 78.08 -28.56 28.20
C VAL A 185 78.48 -28.89 29.64
N GLU A 186 78.64 -30.18 29.94
CA GLU A 186 79.09 -30.64 31.26
C GLU A 186 80.53 -30.22 31.55
N GLN A 187 81.43 -30.40 30.58
CA GLN A 187 82.82 -29.93 30.68
C GLN A 187 82.91 -28.40 30.81
N GLU A 188 82.08 -27.63 30.09
CA GLU A 188 82.03 -26.16 30.23
C GLU A 188 81.54 -25.76 31.63
N LYS A 189 80.54 -26.46 32.19
CA LYS A 189 80.03 -26.22 33.55
C LYS A 189 81.08 -26.54 34.62
N GLU A 190 81.75 -27.68 34.51
CA GLU A 190 82.84 -28.08 35.41
C GLU A 190 84.02 -27.10 35.34
N ALA A 191 84.45 -26.71 34.13
CA ALA A 191 85.53 -25.75 33.93
C ALA A 191 85.20 -24.37 34.49
N LYS A 192 83.95 -23.89 34.34
CA LYS A 192 83.50 -22.63 34.93
C LYS A 192 83.43 -22.69 36.46
N ALA A 193 83.01 -23.82 37.03
CA ALA A 193 83.02 -24.04 38.47
C ALA A 193 84.45 -24.01 39.04
N MET A 194 85.41 -24.62 38.34
CA MET A 194 86.83 -24.62 38.71
C MET A 194 87.47 -23.23 38.62
N LEU A 195 87.03 -22.40 37.68
CA LEU A 195 87.51 -21.01 37.53
C LEU A 195 86.83 -20.02 38.49
N ASN A 196 85.90 -20.48 39.33
CA ASN A 196 85.12 -19.69 40.29
C ASN A 196 84.45 -18.44 39.68
N ILE A 197 84.15 -18.48 38.38
CA ILE A 197 83.42 -17.41 37.68
C ILE A 197 81.93 -17.70 37.87
N HIS A 198 81.40 -17.28 39.01
CA HIS A 198 79.97 -17.17 39.20
C HIS A 198 79.54 -15.83 38.62
N ARG A 199 78.80 -15.87 37.51
CA ARG A 199 78.12 -14.70 36.97
C ARG A 199 76.67 -14.73 37.41
#